data_AF-A0A0F9K3D7-F1
#
_entry.id   AF-A0A0F9K3D7-F1
#
_cell.length_a   1.000
_cell.length_b   1.000
_cell.length_c   1.000
_cell.angle_alpha   90.00
_cell.angle_beta   90.00
_cell.angle_gamma   90.00
#
_symmetry.space_group_name_H-M   'P 1'
#
loop_
_entity.id
_entity.type
_entity.pdbx_description
1 polymer ?
#
loop_
_entity_poly.entity_id
_entity_poly.type
_entity_poly.pdbx_seq_one_letter_code
_entity_poly.pdbx_strand_id
1 'polypeptide(L)'
;MDKERDYVAEATAQGWKEDFEGPNKTDAQTFVEKGEKIAALAITQRDATKVENAQLSGRIAKLETANKEFGEYKDAQLARSEARNKDLLNELSLRRSQAVTDNDGETFYKLDREIEQVKEGMNAPPPQQGNGGEQPNPLYDAWLINNDWYNNDPTLKAIADGIEGQIASEGYRVLLITRKLLNGSRKCLLAHSGIKRDRVQLALSRVVN
;
A
#
# COMPACT_ATOMS: atom_id res chain seq x y z
N MET A 1 -16.39 -62.16 11.61
CA MET A 1 -15.55 -62.34 12.80
C MET A 1 -14.78 -61.05 12.95
N ASP A 2 -15.34 -60.13 13.72
CA ASP A 2 -14.65 -58.89 14.05
C ASP A 2 -13.49 -59.25 14.98
N LYS A 3 -12.27 -58.94 14.54
CA LYS A 3 -11.10 -59.07 15.40
C LYS A 3 -11.22 -57.98 16.46
N GLU A 4 -11.40 -58.41 17.70
CA GLU A 4 -11.42 -57.53 18.85
C GLU A 4 -10.09 -56.77 18.92
N ARG A 5 -10.15 -55.43 18.97
CA ARG A 5 -8.98 -54.55 18.86
C ARG A 5 -8.13 -54.67 20.13
N ASP A 6 -6.83 -54.92 19.96
CA ASP A 6 -5.88 -55.02 21.08
C ASP A 6 -5.37 -53.63 21.48
N TYR A 7 -6.08 -52.99 22.40
CA TYR A 7 -5.74 -51.65 22.90
C TYR A 7 -4.44 -51.61 23.70
N VAL A 8 -4.03 -52.71 24.35
CA VAL A 8 -2.82 -52.74 25.19
C VAL A 8 -1.57 -52.74 24.31
N ALA A 9 -1.56 -53.55 23.25
CA ALA A 9 -0.46 -53.56 22.29
C ALA A 9 -0.32 -52.22 21.56
N GLU A 10 -1.43 -51.62 21.11
CA GLU A 10 -1.43 -50.31 20.45
C GLU A 10 -0.98 -49.17 21.38
N ALA A 11 -1.49 -49.13 22.62
CA ALA A 11 -1.10 -48.13 23.60
C ALA A 11 0.40 -48.24 23.92
N THR A 12 0.90 -49.45 24.14
CA THR A 12 2.33 -49.69 24.45
C THR A 12 3.22 -49.26 23.28
N ALA A 13 2.80 -49.51 22.04
CA ALA A 13 3.52 -49.04 20.85
C ALA A 13 3.56 -47.50 20.74
N GLN A 14 2.55 -46.81 21.27
CA GLN A 14 2.49 -45.35 21.35
C GLN A 14 3.18 -44.77 22.62
N GLY A 15 3.80 -45.63 23.44
CA GLY A 15 4.58 -45.24 24.62
C GLY A 15 3.79 -45.21 25.94
N TRP A 16 2.57 -45.76 25.97
CA TRP A 16 1.85 -45.99 27.22
C TRP A 16 2.59 -47.01 28.11
N LYS A 17 2.48 -46.84 29.43
CA LYS A 17 3.06 -47.75 30.43
C LYS A 17 1.97 -48.14 31.42
N GLU A 18 1.75 -49.44 31.60
CA GLU A 18 0.77 -49.97 32.54
C GLU A 18 1.11 -49.60 33.99
N ASP A 19 2.41 -49.62 34.32
CA ASP A 19 2.95 -49.36 35.66
C ASP A 19 3.04 -47.86 36.02
N PHE A 20 2.45 -46.97 35.21
CA PHE A 20 2.53 -45.54 35.45
C PHE A 20 1.69 -45.14 36.69
N GLU A 21 2.38 -44.77 37.76
CA GLU A 21 1.80 -44.26 39.00
C GLU A 21 1.92 -42.74 39.03
N GLY A 22 0.90 -42.03 38.53
CA GLY A 22 0.87 -40.58 38.52
C GLY A 22 -0.57 -40.04 38.43
N PRO A 23 -0.76 -38.72 38.61
CA PRO A 23 -2.09 -38.10 38.62
C PRO A 23 -2.88 -38.25 37.31
N ASN A 24 -2.22 -38.64 36.22
CA ASN A 24 -2.82 -38.87 34.89
C ASN A 24 -2.83 -40.35 34.48
N LYS A 25 -2.85 -41.30 35.43
CA LYS A 25 -2.97 -42.73 35.11
C LYS A 25 -4.27 -42.97 34.32
N THR A 26 -4.16 -43.61 33.15
CA THR A 26 -5.30 -43.98 32.31
C THR A 26 -5.17 -45.42 31.86
N ASP A 27 -6.30 -46.07 31.59
CA ASP A 27 -6.36 -47.36 30.90
C ASP A 27 -5.89 -47.23 29.44
N ALA A 28 -5.48 -48.38 28.87
CA ALA A 28 -4.94 -48.46 27.52
C ALA A 28 -5.94 -47.98 26.45
N GLN A 29 -7.24 -48.29 26.61
CA GLN A 29 -8.28 -47.87 25.68
C GLN A 29 -8.41 -46.34 25.68
N THR A 30 -8.59 -45.71 26.85
CA THR A 30 -8.66 -44.24 26.95
C THR A 30 -7.41 -43.55 26.41
N PHE A 31 -6.21 -44.16 26.58
CA PHE A 31 -4.97 -43.61 26.05
C PHE A 31 -4.97 -43.59 24.52
N VAL A 32 -5.32 -44.70 23.88
CA VAL A 32 -5.39 -44.82 22.41
C VAL A 32 -6.43 -43.86 21.84
N GLU A 33 -7.63 -43.80 22.41
CA GLU A 33 -8.69 -42.89 21.95
C GLU A 33 -8.30 -41.41 22.07
N LYS A 34 -7.58 -41.03 23.15
CA LYS A 34 -7.05 -39.67 23.30
C LYS A 34 -5.92 -39.40 22.31
N GLY A 35 -5.03 -40.36 22.10
CA GLY A 35 -3.95 -40.29 21.12
C GLY A 35 -4.48 -40.07 19.70
N GLU A 36 -5.52 -40.80 19.31
CA GLU A 36 -6.21 -40.63 18.02
C GLU A 36 -6.85 -39.25 17.87
N LYS A 37 -7.54 -38.76 18.91
CA LYS A 37 -8.12 -37.41 18.91
C LYS A 37 -7.04 -36.33 18.77
N ILE A 38 -5.93 -36.47 19.50
CA ILE A 38 -4.80 -35.54 19.41
C ILE A 38 -4.13 -35.61 18.04
N ALA A 39 -3.92 -36.82 17.49
CA ALA A 39 -3.33 -37.02 16.18
C ALA A 39 -4.21 -36.40 15.07
N ALA A 40 -5.53 -36.59 15.14
CA ALA A 40 -6.47 -35.96 14.21
C ALA A 40 -6.37 -34.43 14.28
N LEU A 41 -6.37 -33.85 15.48
CA LEU A 41 -6.19 -32.40 15.66
C LEU A 41 -4.83 -31.93 15.11
N ALA A 42 -3.75 -32.63 15.40
CA ALA A 42 -2.41 -32.28 14.92
C ALA A 42 -2.32 -32.30 13.38
N ILE A 43 -2.95 -33.28 12.73
CA ILE A 43 -3.04 -33.35 11.26
C ILE A 43 -3.80 -32.12 10.74
N THR A 44 -4.96 -31.81 11.31
CA THR A 44 -5.76 -30.65 10.87
C THR A 44 -5.01 -29.33 11.03
N GLN A 45 -4.30 -29.13 12.15
CA GLN A 45 -3.48 -27.94 12.37
C GLN A 45 -2.30 -27.87 11.40
N ARG A 46 -1.57 -28.97 11.20
CA ARG A 46 -0.46 -29.03 10.26
C ARG A 46 -0.92 -28.67 8.85
N ASP A 47 -2.06 -29.19 8.42
CA ASP A 47 -2.59 -28.94 7.08
C ASP A 47 -3.06 -27.48 6.94
N ALA A 48 -3.67 -26.90 7.98
CA ALA A 48 -4.00 -25.47 8.03
C ALA A 48 -2.74 -24.58 7.94
N THR A 49 -1.70 -24.88 8.72
CA THR A 49 -0.42 -24.14 8.67
C THR A 49 0.25 -24.26 7.31
N LYS A 50 0.18 -25.43 6.65
CA LYS A 50 0.70 -25.59 5.28
C LYS A 50 -0.02 -24.68 4.29
N VAL A 51 -1.35 -24.59 4.38
CA VAL A 51 -2.14 -23.69 3.53
C VAL A 51 -1.78 -22.23 3.78
N GLU A 52 -1.66 -21.83 5.05
CA GLU A 52 -1.25 -20.47 5.41
C GLU A 52 0.15 -20.14 4.91
N ASN A 53 1.13 -21.03 5.10
CA ASN A 53 2.49 -20.85 4.58
C ASN A 53 2.50 -20.73 3.05
N ALA A 54 1.70 -21.53 2.34
CA ALA A 54 1.58 -21.41 0.88
C ALA A 54 0.98 -20.05 0.48
N GLN A 55 -0.02 -19.56 1.21
CA GLN A 55 -0.62 -18.25 0.97
C GLN A 55 0.36 -17.11 1.26
N LEU A 56 1.11 -17.18 2.36
CA LEU A 56 2.12 -16.17 2.73
C LEU A 56 3.24 -16.12 1.69
N SER A 57 3.78 -17.27 1.30
CA SER A 57 4.79 -17.35 0.22
C SER A 57 4.25 -16.77 -1.10
N GLY A 58 2.99 -17.04 -1.43
CA GLY A 58 2.34 -16.46 -2.60
C GLY A 58 2.17 -14.93 -2.51
N ARG A 59 1.90 -14.39 -1.32
CA ARG A 59 1.85 -12.93 -1.08
C ARG A 59 3.24 -12.29 -1.18
N ILE A 60 4.27 -12.93 -0.63
CA ILE A 60 5.65 -12.47 -0.71
C ILE A 60 6.08 -12.38 -2.17
N ALA A 61 5.86 -13.44 -2.97
CA ALA A 61 6.21 -13.42 -4.39
C ALA A 61 5.51 -12.29 -5.17
N LYS A 62 4.23 -12.01 -4.86
CA LYS A 62 3.49 -10.87 -5.45
C LYS A 62 4.09 -9.53 -5.06
N LEU A 63 4.46 -9.35 -3.79
CA LEU A 63 5.09 -8.12 -3.31
C LEU A 63 6.47 -7.91 -3.93
N GLU A 64 7.27 -8.97 -4.06
CA GLU A 64 8.57 -8.90 -4.73
C GLU A 64 8.42 -8.49 -6.20
N THR A 65 7.44 -9.06 -6.90
CA THR A 65 7.14 -8.70 -8.30
C THR A 65 6.71 -7.24 -8.40
N ALA A 66 5.78 -6.79 -7.55
CA ALA A 66 5.32 -5.40 -7.55
C ALA A 66 6.43 -4.41 -7.22
N ASN A 67 7.31 -4.74 -6.26
CA ASN A 67 8.45 -3.91 -5.91
C ASN A 67 9.44 -3.79 -7.07
N LYS A 68 9.66 -4.87 -7.82
CA LYS A 68 10.50 -4.86 -9.01
C LYS A 68 9.90 -3.96 -10.10
N GLU A 69 8.62 -4.14 -10.41
CA GLU A 69 7.90 -3.31 -11.39
C GLU A 69 7.90 -1.83 -11.00
N PHE A 70 7.73 -1.53 -9.71
CA PHE A 70 7.79 -0.18 -9.18
C PHE A 70 9.20 0.43 -9.34
N GLY A 71 10.25 -0.34 -9.06
CA GLY A 71 11.64 0.07 -9.30
C GLY A 71 11.88 0.41 -10.77
N GLU A 72 11.51 -0.49 -11.68
CA GLU A 72 11.64 -0.29 -13.12
C GLU A 72 10.85 0.94 -13.61
N TYR A 73 9.63 1.14 -13.10
CA TYR A 73 8.82 2.31 -13.40
C TYR A 73 9.49 3.60 -12.93
N LYS A 74 10.02 3.62 -11.70
CA LYS A 74 10.71 4.78 -11.14
C LYS A 74 11.94 5.13 -11.96
N ASP A 75 12.75 4.15 -12.33
CA ASP A 75 13.94 4.35 -13.15
C ASP A 75 13.58 4.88 -14.54
N ALA A 76 12.54 4.32 -15.16
CA ALA A 76 12.04 4.81 -16.44
C ALA A 76 11.49 6.25 -16.35
N GLN A 77 10.81 6.61 -15.26
CA GLN A 77 10.32 7.97 -15.05
C GLN A 77 11.48 8.95 -14.82
N LEU A 78 12.49 8.55 -14.05
CA LEU A 78 13.69 9.36 -13.84
C LEU A 78 14.40 9.62 -15.17
N ALA A 79 14.66 8.57 -15.97
CA ALA A 79 15.28 8.70 -17.27
C ALA A 79 14.48 9.60 -18.23
N ARG A 80 13.14 9.49 -18.24
CA ARG A 80 12.27 10.38 -19.02
C ARG A 80 12.35 11.83 -18.54
N SER A 81 12.41 12.04 -17.23
CA SER A 81 12.54 13.37 -16.65
C SER A 81 13.88 14.01 -17.00
N GLU A 82 14.97 13.26 -16.89
CA GLU A 82 16.31 13.71 -17.28
C GLU A 82 16.38 14.06 -18.76
N ALA A 83 15.80 13.24 -19.64
CA ALA A 83 15.73 13.51 -21.07
C ALA A 83 14.95 14.80 -21.36
N ARG A 84 13.76 14.97 -20.77
CA ARG A 84 12.96 16.21 -20.92
C ARG A 84 13.70 17.44 -20.43
N ASN A 85 14.38 17.35 -19.29
CA ASN A 85 15.14 18.47 -18.74
C ASN A 85 16.32 18.83 -19.64
N LYS A 86 17.01 17.84 -20.20
CA LYS A 86 18.10 18.07 -21.17
C LYS A 86 17.59 18.75 -22.43
N ASP A 87 16.46 18.31 -22.97
CA ASP A 87 15.85 18.91 -24.16
C ASP A 87 15.43 20.36 -23.90
N LEU A 88 14.82 20.63 -22.74
CA LEU A 88 14.46 21.98 -22.30
C LEU A 88 15.69 22.88 -22.16
N LEU A 89 16.78 22.40 -21.55
CA LEU A 89 18.03 23.15 -21.42
C LEU A 89 18.65 23.49 -22.78
N ASN A 90 18.59 22.56 -23.74
CA ASN A 90 19.07 22.80 -25.10
C ASN A 90 18.23 23.88 -25.80
N GLU A 91 16.90 23.80 -25.68
CA GLU A 91 15.99 24.78 -26.27
C GLU A 91 16.21 26.18 -25.68
N LEU A 92 16.27 26.30 -24.35
CA LEU A 92 16.53 27.57 -23.68
C LEU A 92 17.90 28.14 -24.05
N SER A 93 18.92 27.29 -24.17
CA SER A 93 20.27 27.71 -24.59
C SER A 93 20.28 28.24 -26.03
N LEU A 94 19.55 27.60 -26.94
CA LEU A 94 19.40 28.06 -28.32
C LEU A 94 18.69 29.41 -28.38
N ARG A 95 17.56 29.55 -27.69
CA ARG A 95 16.84 30.84 -27.60
C ARG A 95 17.69 31.95 -26.99
N ARG A 96 18.51 31.61 -25.98
CA ARG A 96 19.43 32.56 -25.36
C ARG A 96 20.46 33.04 -26.38
N SER A 97 21.01 32.14 -27.20
CA SER A 97 21.95 32.53 -28.26
C SER A 97 21.32 33.43 -29.33
N GLN A 98 20.05 33.17 -29.67
CA GLN A 98 19.29 34.01 -30.61
C GLN A 98 19.08 35.42 -30.05
N ALA A 99 18.71 35.55 -28.76
CA ALA A 99 18.57 36.85 -28.11
C ALA A 99 19.87 37.68 -28.13
N VAL A 100 21.03 37.03 -28.02
CA VAL A 100 22.33 37.70 -28.19
C VAL A 100 22.51 38.22 -29.62
N THR A 101 22.17 37.41 -30.64
CA THR A 101 22.23 37.82 -32.05
C THR A 101 21.28 38.99 -32.33
N ASP A 102 20.11 38.99 -31.73
CA ASP A 102 19.07 40.02 -31.92
C ASP A 102 19.32 41.28 -31.06
N ASN A 103 20.40 41.30 -30.27
CA ASN A 103 20.70 42.35 -29.28
C ASN A 103 19.56 42.61 -28.28
N ASP A 104 18.76 41.58 -27.98
CA ASP A 104 17.70 41.63 -26.98
C ASP A 104 18.23 41.21 -25.60
N GLY A 105 18.77 42.19 -24.88
CA GLY A 105 19.32 41.99 -23.54
C GLY A 105 18.27 41.58 -22.50
N GLU A 106 17.01 42.02 -22.63
CA GLU A 106 15.95 41.68 -21.67
C GLU A 106 15.60 40.19 -21.77
N THR A 107 15.39 39.69 -22.99
CA THR A 107 15.14 38.27 -23.25
C THR A 107 16.33 37.40 -22.84
N PHE A 108 17.56 37.87 -23.05
CA PHE A 108 18.76 37.16 -22.60
C PHE A 108 18.75 36.90 -21.08
N TYR A 109 18.59 37.94 -20.25
CA TYR A 109 18.60 37.79 -18.79
C TYR A 109 17.43 36.96 -18.28
N LYS A 110 16.28 37.01 -18.95
CA LYS A 110 15.14 36.16 -18.61
C LYS A 110 15.46 34.69 -18.85
N LEU A 111 15.94 34.34 -20.05
CA LEU A 111 16.28 32.96 -20.41
C LEU A 111 17.44 32.42 -19.56
N ASP A 112 18.41 33.27 -19.21
CA ASP A 112 19.53 32.85 -18.35
C ASP A 112 19.07 32.46 -16.94
N ARG A 113 18.11 33.21 -16.36
CA ARG A 113 17.46 32.85 -15.10
C ARG A 113 16.64 31.57 -15.19
N GLU A 114 15.91 31.37 -16.28
CA GLU A 114 15.13 30.15 -16.51
C GLU A 114 16.05 28.91 -16.63
N ILE A 115 17.19 29.04 -17.31
CA ILE A 115 18.21 27.98 -17.39
C ILE A 115 18.74 27.63 -16.01
N GLU A 116 19.04 28.64 -15.19
CA GLU A 116 19.58 28.40 -13.85
C GLU A 116 18.54 27.73 -12.94
N GLN A 117 17.28 28.15 -12.99
CA GLN A 117 16.19 27.50 -12.26
C GLN A 117 16.01 26.03 -12.63
N VAL A 118 16.11 25.68 -13.92
CA VAL A 118 16.03 24.28 -14.37
C VAL A 118 17.22 23.48 -13.83
N LYS A 119 18.44 24.04 -13.85
CA LYS A 119 19.63 23.37 -13.30
C LYS A 119 19.56 23.19 -11.78
N GLU A 120 19.10 24.20 -11.06
CA GLU A 120 18.89 24.13 -9.62
C GLU A 120 17.84 23.06 -9.27
N GLY A 121 16.74 22.99 -10.02
CA GLY A 121 15.72 21.96 -9.86
C GLY A 121 16.23 20.54 -10.14
N MET A 122 17.20 20.38 -11.05
CA MET A 122 17.84 19.09 -11.32
C MET A 122 18.84 18.66 -10.23
N ASN A 123 19.51 19.63 -9.60
CA ASN A 123 20.52 19.39 -8.58
C ASN A 123 19.97 19.47 -7.15
N ALA A 124 18.67 19.77 -7.00
CA ALA A 124 18.04 19.82 -5.70
C ALA A 124 18.19 18.45 -5.00
N PRO A 125 18.78 18.40 -3.79
CA PRO A 125 18.86 17.16 -3.05
C PRO A 125 17.44 16.63 -2.86
N PRO A 126 17.23 15.29 -2.93
CA PRO A 126 15.92 14.73 -2.64
C PRO A 126 15.46 15.26 -1.29
N PRO A 127 14.20 15.70 -1.16
CA PRO A 127 13.71 16.26 0.09
C PRO A 127 14.08 15.29 1.21
N GLN A 128 14.83 15.79 2.19
CA GLN A 128 15.21 14.98 3.34
C GLN A 128 13.91 14.52 3.99
N GLN A 129 13.60 13.25 3.81
CA GLN A 129 12.51 12.60 4.51
C GLN A 129 12.78 12.80 5.99
N GLY A 130 11.98 13.68 6.63
CA GLY A 130 11.93 13.75 8.07
C GLY A 130 11.70 12.35 8.60
N ASN A 131 12.50 11.94 9.58
CA ASN A 131 12.44 10.62 10.22
C ASN A 131 10.99 10.22 10.56
N GLY A 132 10.40 9.39 9.70
CA GLY A 132 8.99 9.01 9.80
C GLY A 132 8.56 8.23 8.57
N GLY A 133 9.18 7.06 8.35
CA GLY A 133 8.90 6.09 7.30
C GLY A 133 7.68 6.35 6.41
N GLU A 134 7.86 7.12 5.35
CA GLU A 134 6.94 7.13 4.21
C GLU A 134 7.26 5.90 3.36
N GLN A 135 6.69 4.77 3.74
CA GLN A 135 6.29 3.81 2.71
C GLN A 135 5.38 4.57 1.74
N PRO A 136 5.56 4.44 0.41
CA PRO A 136 4.61 4.96 -0.56
C PRO A 136 3.22 4.48 -0.16
N ASN A 137 2.34 5.40 0.20
CA ASN A 137 0.97 5.07 0.50
C ASN A 137 0.21 5.13 -0.82
N PRO A 138 -0.07 3.99 -1.49
CA PRO A 138 -0.74 4.01 -2.79
C PRO A 138 -2.13 4.66 -2.74
N LEU A 139 -2.75 4.75 -1.57
CA LEU A 139 -4.00 5.49 -1.39
C LEU A 139 -3.80 7.00 -1.40
N TYR A 140 -2.68 7.49 -0.87
CA TYR A 140 -2.33 8.90 -0.92
C TYR A 140 -1.99 9.32 -2.36
N ASP A 141 -1.21 8.50 -3.07
CA ASP A 141 -0.87 8.75 -4.48
C ASP A 141 -2.12 8.73 -5.37
N ALA A 142 -3.01 7.74 -5.19
CA ALA A 142 -4.28 7.68 -5.91
C ALA A 142 -5.21 8.85 -5.54
N TRP A 143 -5.19 9.32 -4.30
CA TRP A 143 -5.96 10.49 -3.89
C TRP A 143 -5.42 11.76 -4.54
N LEU A 144 -4.10 11.96 -4.57
CA LEU A 144 -3.47 13.10 -5.25
C LEU A 144 -3.84 13.16 -6.74
N ILE A 145 -3.83 12.02 -7.44
CA ILE A 145 -4.22 11.92 -8.85
C ILE A 145 -5.69 12.36 -9.07
N ASN A 146 -6.57 12.11 -8.12
CA ASN A 146 -7.98 12.46 -8.22
C ASN A 146 -8.30 13.86 -7.64
N ASN A 147 -7.31 14.55 -7.09
CA ASN A 147 -7.46 15.84 -6.41
C ASN A 147 -6.42 16.84 -6.92
N ASP A 148 -6.50 17.16 -8.21
CA ASP A 148 -5.60 18.12 -8.87
C ASP A 148 -5.52 19.47 -8.15
N TRP A 149 -6.60 19.89 -7.46
CA TRP A 149 -6.62 21.13 -6.69
C TRP A 149 -5.56 21.15 -5.58
N TYR A 150 -5.17 20.00 -5.04
CA TYR A 150 -4.21 19.91 -3.94
C TYR A 150 -2.78 20.29 -4.36
N ASN A 151 -2.44 20.09 -5.64
CA ASN A 151 -1.14 20.51 -6.20
C ASN A 151 -1.20 21.89 -6.86
N ASN A 152 -2.37 22.30 -7.35
CA ASN A 152 -2.52 23.50 -8.16
C ASN A 152 -3.08 24.72 -7.41
N ASP A 153 -3.65 24.53 -6.21
CA ASP A 153 -4.13 25.61 -5.35
C ASP A 153 -3.42 25.59 -3.99
N PRO A 154 -2.38 26.43 -3.80
CA PRO A 154 -1.63 26.51 -2.56
C PRO A 154 -2.48 26.92 -1.35
N THR A 155 -3.56 27.69 -1.58
CA THR A 155 -4.42 28.18 -0.50
C THR A 155 -5.30 27.06 0.03
N LEU A 156 -5.92 26.30 -0.87
CA LEU A 156 -6.73 25.14 -0.49
C LEU A 156 -5.88 24.02 0.12
N LYS A 157 -4.66 23.82 -0.39
CA LYS A 157 -3.70 22.90 0.20
C LYS A 157 -3.40 23.25 1.65
N ALA A 158 -3.04 24.51 1.94
CA ALA A 158 -2.75 24.95 3.30
C ALA A 158 -3.94 24.78 4.26
N ILE A 159 -5.17 24.96 3.76
CA ILE A 159 -6.39 24.71 4.55
C ILE A 159 -6.56 23.22 4.84
N ALA A 160 -6.37 22.35 3.84
CA ALA A 160 -6.49 20.91 4.00
C ALA A 160 -5.46 20.35 4.99
N ASP A 161 -4.20 20.79 4.90
CA ASP A 161 -3.11 20.40 5.79
C ASP A 161 -3.36 20.93 7.22
N GLY A 162 -3.93 22.14 7.35
CA GLY A 162 -4.32 22.69 8.65
C GLY A 162 -5.45 21.90 9.33
N ILE A 163 -6.44 21.45 8.54
CA ILE A 163 -7.53 20.58 9.04
C ILE A 163 -6.99 19.21 9.45
N GLU A 164 -6.04 18.64 8.69
CA GLU A 164 -5.38 17.39 9.06
C GLU A 164 -4.67 17.52 10.41
N GLY A 165 -3.89 18.58 10.61
CA GLY A 165 -3.22 18.86 11.88
C GLY A 165 -4.19 18.98 13.05
N GLN A 166 -5.35 19.60 12.84
CA GLN A 166 -6.40 19.70 13.85
C GLN A 166 -7.02 18.34 14.16
N ILE A 167 -7.36 17.53 13.15
CA ILE A 167 -7.94 16.19 13.32
C ILE A 167 -6.96 15.24 14.02
N ALA A 168 -5.67 15.32 13.69
CA ALA A 168 -4.62 14.54 14.35
C ALA A 168 -4.49 14.92 15.83
N SER A 169 -4.58 16.22 16.16
CA SER A 169 -4.54 16.71 17.54
C SER A 169 -5.78 16.30 18.36
N GLU A 170 -6.93 16.14 17.72
CA GLU A 170 -8.19 15.71 18.34
C GLU A 170 -8.27 14.17 18.55
N GLY A 171 -7.22 13.41 18.17
CA GLY A 171 -7.05 12.00 18.54
C GLY A 171 -7.94 11.02 17.79
N TYR A 172 -8.53 11.41 16.64
CA TYR A 172 -9.39 10.52 15.85
C TYR A 172 -8.58 9.44 15.11
N ARG A 173 -8.34 8.30 15.76
CA ARG A 173 -7.83 7.07 15.14
C ARG A 173 -8.86 6.49 14.15
N VAL A 174 -8.67 6.77 12.85
CA VAL A 174 -9.00 6.06 11.56
C VAL A 174 -10.23 5.12 11.43
N LEU A 175 -10.95 4.69 12.46
CA LEU A 175 -12.00 3.67 12.32
C LEU A 175 -13.40 4.19 11.96
N LEU A 176 -13.64 5.50 11.84
CA LEU A 176 -15.00 6.02 11.57
C LEU A 176 -15.12 7.13 10.51
N ILE A 177 -14.05 7.49 9.81
CA ILE A 177 -14.05 8.70 8.95
C ILE A 177 -14.54 8.42 7.52
N THR A 178 -14.50 7.17 7.02
CA THR A 178 -14.97 6.87 5.66
C THR A 178 -16.44 7.25 5.44
N ARG A 179 -17.30 7.20 6.47
CA ARG A 179 -18.73 7.53 6.32
C ARG A 179 -19.06 9.03 6.38
N LYS A 180 -18.25 9.84 7.05
CA LYS A 180 -18.54 11.27 7.26
C LYS A 180 -18.00 12.13 6.10
N LEU A 181 -16.82 11.82 5.58
CA LEU A 181 -16.26 12.51 4.41
C LEU A 181 -17.00 12.15 3.11
N LEU A 182 -17.42 10.90 2.91
CA LEU A 182 -18.24 10.50 1.75
C LEU A 182 -19.61 11.21 1.71
N ASN A 183 -20.19 11.55 2.86
CA ASN A 183 -21.45 12.29 2.92
C ASN A 183 -21.27 13.81 2.80
N GLY A 184 -20.11 14.35 3.19
CA GLY A 184 -19.75 15.75 2.96
C GLY A 184 -19.55 16.07 1.48
N SER A 185 -18.79 15.24 0.77
CA SER A 185 -18.54 15.41 -0.67
C SER A 185 -19.80 15.23 -1.52
N ARG A 186 -20.75 14.39 -1.08
CA ARG A 186 -22.07 14.27 -1.72
C ARG A 186 -22.90 15.56 -1.65
N LYS A 187 -22.79 16.34 -0.58
CA LYS A 187 -23.55 17.61 -0.45
C LYS A 187 -22.96 18.72 -1.30
N CYS A 188 -21.64 18.80 -1.46
CA CYS A 188 -21.02 19.81 -2.33
C CYS A 188 -21.27 19.54 -3.82
N LEU A 189 -21.20 18.28 -4.27
CA LEU A 189 -21.38 17.95 -5.69
C LEU A 189 -22.83 18.11 -6.19
N LEU A 190 -23.82 17.88 -5.30
CA LEU A 190 -25.24 18.05 -5.63
C LEU A 190 -25.72 19.51 -5.62
N ALA A 191 -24.94 20.44 -5.05
CA ALA A 191 -25.29 21.86 -5.04
C ALA A 191 -24.83 22.60 -6.32
N HIS A 192 -23.86 22.06 -7.07
CA HIS A 192 -23.24 22.75 -8.21
C HIS A 192 -23.53 22.14 -9.59
N SER A 193 -24.23 21.00 -9.66
CA SER A 193 -24.57 20.41 -10.95
C SER A 193 -25.99 19.87 -10.92
N GLY A 194 -26.88 20.48 -11.71
CA GLY A 194 -28.26 20.03 -11.95
C GLY A 194 -28.33 18.72 -12.75
N ILE A 195 -27.50 17.73 -12.41
CA ILE A 195 -27.36 16.48 -13.12
C ILE A 195 -28.23 15.44 -12.42
N LYS A 196 -29.24 14.95 -13.17
CA LYS A 196 -30.25 13.99 -12.71
C LYS A 196 -29.62 12.72 -12.13
N ARG A 197 -30.26 12.23 -11.05
CA ARG A 197 -29.85 11.13 -10.16
C ARG A 197 -29.55 9.78 -10.83
N ASP A 198 -29.93 9.58 -12.09
CA ASP A 198 -30.00 8.24 -12.69
C ASP A 198 -28.66 7.71 -13.23
N ARG A 199 -27.62 8.54 -13.37
CA ARG A 199 -26.31 8.08 -13.88
C ARG A 199 -25.30 7.66 -12.81
N VAL A 200 -25.55 7.96 -11.54
CA VAL A 200 -24.61 7.65 -10.44
C VAL A 200 -24.85 6.24 -9.87
N GLN A 201 -26.06 5.67 -10.03
CA GLN A 201 -26.33 4.29 -9.57
C GLN A 201 -25.58 3.22 -10.37
N LEU A 202 -25.25 3.48 -11.65
CA LEU A 202 -24.63 2.47 -12.50
C LEU A 202 -23.11 2.32 -12.28
N ALA A 203 -22.45 3.33 -11.70
CA ALA A 203 -21.00 3.30 -11.46
C ALA A 203 -20.63 2.62 -10.13
N LEU A 204 -21.54 2.60 -9.15
CA LEU A 204 -21.27 2.05 -7.81
C LEU A 204 -21.57 0.55 -7.67
N SER A 205 -22.32 -0.05 -8.59
CA SER A 205 -22.59 -1.50 -8.59
C SER A 205 -21.43 -2.35 -9.13
N ARG A 206 -20.39 -1.73 -9.71
CA ARG A 206 -19.19 -2.43 -10.21
C ARG A 206 -18.00 -2.45 -9.25
N VAL A 207 -18.11 -1.80 -8.09
CA VAL A 207 -17.00 -1.69 -7.11
C VAL A 207 -17.18 -2.62 -5.90
N VAL A 208 -18.27 -3.40 -5.84
CA VAL A 208 -18.56 -4.32 -4.73
C VAL A 208 -18.69 -5.79 -5.20
N ASN A 209 -17.91 -6.19 -6.20
CA ASN A 209 -17.66 -7.61 -6.48
C ASN A 209 -16.17 -7.81 -6.78
#